data_AF-A0A8K1FH44-F1
#
_entry.id   AF-A0A8K1FH44-F1
#
_cell.length_a   1.000
_cell.length_b   1.000
_cell.length_c   1.000
_cell.angle_alpha   90.00
_cell.angle_beta   90.00
_cell.angle_gamma   90.00
#
_symmetry.space_group_name_H-M   'P 1'
#
loop_
_entity.id
_entity.type
_entity.pdbx_description
1 polymer ?
#
loop_
_entity_poly.entity_id
_entity_poly.type
_entity_poly.pdbx_seq_one_letter_code
_entity_poly.pdbx_strand_id
1 'polypeptide(L)'
;MTHSNSDSSLPAIEYFRAQQDSHIEGIKTFVSEQRDKRIHLLHKTNLSKVLRQELEWQVDKDSTSDTTCIMDAEEESEPKGGDQPLDVTSTDGTSIEPPEEEEVVEEQPPLVVDESVDHTTDEDLLLETVASAVYELVDMVVIHVEEEEREPVEAWIVPEKRRSTVMDLTRFIVRIQSTYRGHRARRAFRLALYQEALSCGVLGAMPGTFQGQSGWYQDPKTLMAYYFKIQPDGEWKQKIVLRCNSLILTPYQMHEEILSKVFIDSE
;
A
#
# COMPACT_ATOMS: atom_id res chain seq x y z
N MET A 1 34.98 53.93 -48.41
CA MET A 1 34.36 53.97 -47.07
C MET A 1 33.78 52.59 -46.79
N THR A 2 34.53 51.75 -46.08
CA THR A 2 34.12 50.39 -45.69
C THR A 2 33.75 50.44 -44.22
N HIS A 3 32.47 50.26 -43.90
CA HIS A 3 31.98 50.19 -42.53
C HIS A 3 32.26 48.80 -41.96
N SER A 4 33.21 48.74 -41.04
CA SER A 4 33.51 47.58 -40.20
C SER A 4 32.45 47.51 -39.10
N ASN A 5 31.45 46.64 -39.24
CA ASN A 5 30.53 46.31 -38.16
C ASN A 5 31.22 45.34 -37.20
N SER A 6 31.60 45.84 -36.03
CA SER A 6 32.11 45.06 -34.92
C SER A 6 30.94 44.37 -34.20
N ASP A 7 30.78 43.08 -34.47
CA ASP A 7 29.87 42.16 -33.81
C ASP A 7 30.30 41.94 -32.35
N SER A 8 29.56 42.51 -31.41
CA SER A 8 29.85 42.47 -29.95
C SER A 8 28.80 41.70 -29.13
N SER A 9 27.96 40.92 -29.81
CA SER A 9 26.79 40.22 -29.24
C SER A 9 27.06 38.79 -28.75
N LEU A 10 28.23 38.22 -29.08
CA LEU A 10 28.56 36.84 -28.73
C LEU A 10 28.76 36.49 -27.23
N PRO A 11 29.10 37.41 -26.28
CA PRO A 11 29.42 36.97 -24.91
C PRO A 11 28.20 36.56 -24.07
N ALA A 12 26.98 36.99 -24.43
CA ALA A 12 25.79 36.68 -23.64
C ALA A 12 25.30 35.23 -23.81
N ILE A 13 25.47 34.66 -25.01
CA ILE A 13 25.04 33.29 -25.31
C ILE A 13 26.00 32.27 -24.67
N GLU A 14 27.30 32.54 -24.70
CA GLU A 14 28.30 31.68 -24.05
C GLU A 14 28.15 31.67 -22.53
N TYR A 15 27.81 32.81 -21.92
CA TYR A 15 27.53 32.89 -20.49
C TYR A 15 26.32 32.02 -20.10
N PHE A 16 25.24 32.04 -20.88
CA PHE A 16 24.05 31.25 -20.59
C PHE A 16 24.30 29.75 -20.75
N ARG A 17 25.08 29.33 -21.76
CA ARG A 17 25.51 27.93 -21.92
C ARG A 17 26.36 27.47 -20.74
N ALA A 18 27.36 28.25 -20.34
CA ALA A 18 28.20 27.92 -19.19
C ALA A 18 27.38 27.76 -17.89
N GLN A 19 26.36 28.61 -17.69
CA GLN A 19 25.46 28.50 -16.55
C GLN A 19 24.56 27.27 -16.61
N GLN A 20 24.10 26.88 -17.80
CA GLN A 20 23.31 25.66 -18.00
C GLN A 20 24.16 24.40 -17.79
N ASP A 21 25.39 24.37 -18.31
CA ASP A 21 26.32 23.26 -18.15
C ASP A 21 26.71 23.06 -16.68
N SER A 22 26.96 24.15 -15.95
CA SER A 22 27.21 24.10 -14.50
C SER A 22 26.02 23.53 -13.72
N HIS A 23 24.79 23.84 -14.12
CA HIS A 23 23.60 23.30 -13.48
C HIS A 23 23.41 21.80 -13.77
N ILE A 24 23.71 21.37 -15.00
CA ILE A 24 23.67 19.95 -15.40
C ILE A 24 24.70 19.14 -14.60
N GLU A 25 25.93 19.63 -14.46
CA GLU A 25 26.97 18.96 -13.65
C GLU A 25 26.60 18.90 -12.16
N GLY A 26 25.93 19.92 -11.63
CA GLY A 26 25.36 19.89 -10.27
C GLY A 26 24.31 18.79 -10.09
N ILE A 27 23.47 18.55 -11.09
CA ILE A 27 22.48 17.47 -11.06
C ILE A 27 23.16 16.09 -11.16
N LYS A 28 24.16 15.94 -12.04
CA LYS A 28 24.90 14.67 -12.18
C LYS A 28 25.62 14.28 -10.88
N THR A 29 26.28 15.24 -10.24
CA THR A 29 26.97 15.02 -8.96
C THR A 29 25.99 14.63 -7.85
N PHE A 30 24.83 15.31 -7.75
CA PHE A 30 23.79 14.95 -6.79
C PHE A 30 23.24 13.54 -7.02
N VAL A 31 22.95 13.17 -8.28
CA VAL A 31 22.43 11.83 -8.62
C VAL A 31 23.47 10.75 -8.30
N SER A 32 24.75 10.99 -8.60
CA SER A 32 25.84 10.08 -8.24
C SER A 32 25.94 9.89 -6.72
N GLU A 33 25.88 10.97 -5.94
CA GLU A 33 25.95 10.90 -4.48
C GLU A 33 24.78 10.10 -3.88
N GLN A 34 23.57 10.25 -4.42
CA GLN A 34 22.41 9.47 -3.99
C GLN A 34 22.55 7.99 -4.38
N ARG A 35 23.14 7.69 -5.55
CA ARG A 35 23.45 6.32 -5.97
C ARG A 35 24.41 5.64 -4.99
N ASP A 36 25.47 6.32 -4.59
CA ASP A 36 26.47 5.78 -3.65
C ASP A 36 25.89 5.54 -2.25
N LYS A 37 25.08 6.49 -1.75
CA LYS A 37 24.35 6.32 -0.47
C LYS A 37 23.43 5.10 -0.50
N ARG A 38 22.76 4.85 -1.63
CA ARG A 38 21.89 3.69 -1.82
C ARG A 38 22.65 2.38 -1.91
N ILE A 39 23.77 2.32 -2.65
CA ILE A 39 24.64 1.15 -2.69
C ILE A 39 25.14 0.81 -1.28
N HIS A 40 25.53 1.82 -0.51
CA HIS A 40 25.95 1.63 0.88
C HIS A 40 24.80 1.10 1.76
N LEU A 41 23.56 1.56 1.57
CA LEU A 41 22.41 1.09 2.32
C LEU A 41 22.05 -0.36 1.96
N LEU A 42 22.06 -0.71 0.68
CA LEU A 42 21.82 -2.07 0.19
C LEU A 42 22.89 -3.07 0.69
N HIS A 43 24.16 -2.64 0.76
CA HIS A 43 25.22 -3.46 1.36
C HIS A 43 24.98 -3.68 2.86
N LYS A 44 24.55 -2.64 3.60
CA LYS A 44 24.21 -2.78 5.02
C LYS A 44 23.03 -3.74 5.25
N THR A 45 21.97 -3.65 4.45
CA THR A 45 20.79 -4.50 4.61
C THR A 45 21.06 -5.95 4.18
N ASN A 46 21.80 -6.17 3.08
CA ASN A 46 22.19 -7.52 2.68
C ASN A 46 23.12 -8.20 3.68
N LEU A 47 24.09 -7.47 4.24
CA LEU A 47 24.94 -7.99 5.33
C LEU A 47 24.11 -8.39 6.56
N SER A 48 23.09 -7.60 6.92
CA SER A 48 22.21 -7.94 8.06
C SER A 48 21.36 -9.19 7.81
N LYS A 49 20.91 -9.43 6.57
CA LYS A 49 20.14 -10.63 6.19
C LYS A 49 21.02 -11.88 6.20
N VAL A 50 22.23 -11.80 5.65
CA VAL A 50 23.21 -12.90 5.68
C VAL A 50 23.60 -13.27 7.11
N LEU A 51 23.83 -12.27 7.98
CA LEU A 51 24.15 -12.52 9.39
C LEU A 51 22.98 -13.16 10.17
N ARG A 52 21.73 -12.81 9.87
CA ARG A 52 20.56 -13.49 10.48
C ARG A 52 20.44 -14.94 10.01
N GLN A 53 20.67 -15.19 8.72
CA GLN A 53 20.58 -16.53 8.16
C GLN A 53 21.68 -17.46 8.70
N GLU A 54 22.89 -16.94 8.96
CA GLU A 54 23.98 -17.68 9.60
C GLU A 54 23.67 -18.02 11.07
N LEU A 55 23.03 -17.10 11.80
CA LEU A 55 22.59 -17.33 13.19
C LEU A 55 21.47 -18.36 13.29
N GLU A 56 20.51 -18.34 12.36
CA GLU A 56 19.41 -19.30 12.30
C GLU A 56 19.91 -20.71 11.97
N TRP A 57 20.91 -20.82 11.08
CA TRP A 57 21.60 -22.09 10.79
C TRP A 57 22.38 -22.68 11.97
N GLN A 58 22.76 -21.86 12.97
CA GLN A 58 23.42 -22.36 14.17
C GLN A 58 22.42 -22.91 15.21
N VAL A 59 21.18 -22.41 15.25
CA VAL A 59 20.16 -22.87 16.20
C VAL A 59 19.64 -24.27 15.85
N ASP A 60 19.54 -24.61 14.57
CA ASP A 60 19.02 -25.92 14.13
C ASP A 60 19.99 -27.09 14.35
N LYS A 61 21.29 -26.82 14.52
CA LYS A 61 22.29 -27.88 14.76
C LYS A 61 22.27 -28.46 16.17
N ASP A 62 21.70 -27.75 17.14
CA ASP A 62 21.68 -28.18 18.54
C ASP A 62 20.35 -28.84 18.97
N SER A 63 19.35 -28.91 18.09
CA SER A 63 17.98 -29.36 18.44
C SER A 63 17.65 -30.82 18.11
N THR A 64 18.60 -31.65 17.67
CA THR A 64 18.31 -33.04 17.19
C THR A 64 18.70 -34.19 18.14
N SER A 65 18.95 -33.93 19.43
CA SER A 65 19.08 -35.00 20.42
C SER A 65 17.93 -34.99 21.42
N ASP A 66 17.20 -36.12 21.43
CA ASP A 66 16.27 -36.58 22.46
C ASP A 66 14.93 -35.87 22.60
N THR A 67 13.88 -36.47 22.02
CA THR A 67 12.64 -36.69 22.78
C THR A 67 12.00 -38.00 22.34
N THR A 68 12.11 -38.95 23.26
CA THR A 68 11.66 -40.32 23.21
C THR A 68 10.13 -40.43 23.23
N CYS A 69 9.64 -41.46 22.57
CA CYS A 69 8.25 -41.89 22.47
C CYS A 69 7.53 -41.97 23.83
N ILE A 70 6.31 -41.41 23.91
CA ILE A 70 5.28 -41.84 24.86
C ILE A 70 4.00 -42.11 24.07
N MET A 71 3.53 -43.35 24.22
CA MET A 71 2.36 -43.94 23.57
C MET A 71 1.06 -43.53 24.26
N ASP A 72 0.00 -43.47 23.45
CA ASP A 72 -1.39 -43.90 23.68
C ASP A 72 -2.08 -43.59 25.03
N ALA A 73 -3.19 -42.86 24.95
CA ALA A 73 -4.39 -43.14 25.75
C ALA A 73 -5.64 -42.54 25.09
N GLU A 74 -6.55 -43.43 24.67
CA GLU A 74 -7.94 -43.14 24.31
C GLU A 74 -8.70 -42.61 25.54
N GLU A 75 -9.57 -41.61 25.36
CA GLU A 75 -10.73 -41.46 26.23
C GLU A 75 -11.89 -40.76 25.49
N GLU A 76 -12.94 -41.55 25.22
CA GLU A 76 -14.26 -41.09 24.82
C GLU A 76 -14.95 -40.36 25.98
N SER A 77 -15.63 -39.24 25.71
CA SER A 77 -16.81 -38.87 26.50
C SER A 77 -17.75 -37.94 25.73
N GLU A 78 -18.91 -38.49 25.36
CA GLU A 78 -20.13 -37.73 25.04
C GLU A 78 -20.67 -37.01 26.29
N PRO A 79 -21.39 -35.89 26.13
CA PRO A 79 -22.51 -35.63 27.03
C PRO A 79 -23.86 -35.48 26.30
N LYS A 80 -24.79 -36.30 26.80
CA LYS A 80 -26.24 -36.28 26.63
C LYS A 80 -26.88 -34.93 26.96
N GLY A 81 -27.85 -34.56 26.14
CA GLY A 81 -29.26 -34.39 26.52
C GLY A 81 -29.62 -33.33 27.59
N GLY A 82 -30.38 -32.32 27.15
CA GLY A 82 -31.05 -31.38 28.05
C GLY A 82 -32.13 -30.57 27.34
N ASP A 83 -33.23 -31.23 26.96
CA ASP A 83 -34.50 -30.55 26.65
C ASP A 83 -35.11 -30.02 27.94
N GLN A 84 -35.43 -28.72 27.99
CA GLN A 84 -36.44 -28.17 28.89
C GLN A 84 -37.25 -27.09 28.17
N PRO A 85 -38.61 -27.19 28.16
CA PRO A 85 -39.49 -26.09 27.84
C PRO A 85 -39.89 -25.38 29.13
N LEU A 86 -39.70 -24.06 29.19
CA LEU A 86 -40.36 -23.21 30.18
C LEU A 86 -41.24 -22.18 29.47
N ASP A 87 -42.53 -22.47 29.58
CA ASP A 87 -43.65 -21.57 29.36
C ASP A 87 -43.80 -20.61 30.56
N VAL A 88 -44.66 -19.61 30.35
CA VAL A 88 -45.44 -18.76 31.26
C VAL A 88 -44.93 -17.43 31.84
N THR A 89 -45.75 -16.42 31.53
CA THR A 89 -46.06 -15.11 32.19
C THR A 89 -45.14 -13.93 31.84
N SER A 90 -45.53 -12.91 31.07
CA SER A 90 -46.69 -11.99 31.18
C SER A 90 -46.87 -11.42 32.58
N THR A 91 -46.11 -10.36 32.89
CA THR A 91 -46.45 -9.42 33.97
C THR A 91 -46.31 -7.98 33.46
N ASP A 92 -47.34 -7.23 33.84
CA ASP A 92 -47.66 -5.85 33.51
C ASP A 92 -46.64 -4.81 33.98
N GLY A 93 -46.73 -3.67 33.31
CA GLY A 93 -46.32 -2.32 33.70
C GLY A 93 -45.77 -2.12 35.10
N THR A 94 -44.51 -1.67 35.15
CA THR A 94 -43.99 -0.89 36.27
C THR A 94 -43.34 0.37 35.69
N SER A 95 -43.98 1.50 35.99
CA SER A 95 -43.43 2.84 35.82
C SER A 95 -42.26 2.97 36.79
N ILE A 96 -41.04 3.09 36.27
CA ILE A 96 -39.83 3.30 37.06
C ILE A 96 -39.47 4.79 36.95
N GLU A 97 -39.53 5.46 38.09
CA GLU A 97 -39.03 6.79 38.36
C GLU A 97 -37.54 6.93 37.99
N PRO A 98 -37.08 8.14 37.61
CA PRO A 98 -35.69 8.38 37.28
C PRO A 98 -34.79 8.20 38.52
N PRO A 99 -33.71 7.41 38.45
CA PRO A 99 -32.76 7.31 39.54
C PRO A 99 -31.94 8.60 39.66
N GLU A 100 -31.80 9.02 40.91
CA GLU A 100 -31.01 10.15 41.37
C GLU A 100 -29.53 9.99 41.02
N GLU A 101 -28.88 11.13 40.83
CA GLU A 101 -27.49 11.30 40.42
C GLU A 101 -26.53 10.75 41.50
N GLU A 102 -25.97 9.56 41.28
CA GLU A 102 -24.81 9.09 42.03
C GLU A 102 -23.52 9.64 41.42
N GLU A 103 -22.84 10.45 42.22
CA GLU A 103 -21.52 11.04 42.03
C GLU A 103 -20.46 9.94 41.86
N VAL A 104 -20.09 9.64 40.62
CA VAL A 104 -19.01 8.69 40.30
C VAL A 104 -17.67 9.37 40.54
N VAL A 105 -16.95 8.85 41.55
CA VAL A 105 -15.56 9.15 41.89
C VAL A 105 -14.65 8.92 40.68
N GLU A 106 -14.00 10.00 40.25
CA GLU A 106 -12.99 10.04 39.19
C GLU A 106 -11.70 9.35 39.68
N GLU A 107 -11.61 8.04 39.52
CA GLU A 107 -10.37 7.29 39.74
C GLU A 107 -9.55 7.29 38.45
N GLN A 108 -8.56 8.18 38.38
CA GLN A 108 -7.55 8.23 37.32
C GLN A 108 -6.73 6.93 37.29
N PRO A 109 -6.70 6.17 36.18
CA PRO A 109 -5.71 5.12 36.03
C PRO A 109 -4.32 5.70 35.69
N PRO A 110 -3.24 5.07 36.17
CA PRO A 110 -1.88 5.57 36.01
C PRO A 110 -1.39 5.50 34.56
N LEU A 111 -0.84 6.64 34.12
CA LEU A 111 0.02 6.80 32.95
C LEU A 111 1.27 5.91 33.04
N VAL A 112 1.33 4.78 32.34
CA VAL A 112 2.55 4.29 31.66
C VAL A 112 2.17 3.10 30.77
N VAL A 113 2.36 3.19 29.44
CA VAL A 113 3.30 2.35 28.67
C VAL A 113 3.56 3.07 27.34
N ASP A 114 4.76 3.60 27.17
CA ASP A 114 5.29 4.08 25.89
C ASP A 114 5.79 2.85 25.10
N GLU A 115 4.87 2.17 24.42
CA GLU A 115 5.23 1.16 23.42
C GLU A 115 5.30 1.82 22.05
N SER A 116 6.49 2.31 21.71
CA SER A 116 6.88 2.65 20.34
C SER A 116 6.98 1.36 19.51
N VAL A 117 5.83 0.81 19.15
CA VAL A 117 5.71 -0.25 18.16
C VAL A 117 6.12 0.34 16.82
N ASP A 118 7.34 0.02 16.39
CA ASP A 118 7.87 0.32 15.06
C ASP A 118 7.07 -0.46 14.01
N HIS A 119 5.92 0.09 13.62
CA HIS A 119 5.13 -0.35 12.48
C HIS A 119 5.86 0.08 11.20
N THR A 120 6.92 -0.66 10.86
CA THR A 120 7.38 -0.71 9.48
C THR A 120 6.27 -1.36 8.65
N THR A 121 5.36 -0.54 8.16
CA THR A 121 4.21 -0.99 7.37
C THR A 121 4.70 -1.66 6.09
N ASP A 122 4.12 -2.81 5.72
CA ASP A 122 4.40 -3.55 4.48
C ASP A 122 4.31 -2.67 3.19
N GLU A 123 3.69 -1.51 3.31
CA GLU A 123 3.70 -0.40 2.34
C GLU A 123 5.11 0.02 1.88
N ASP A 124 6.09 0.03 2.78
CA ASP A 124 7.45 0.51 2.50
C ASP A 124 8.23 -0.49 1.64
N LEU A 125 7.99 -1.80 1.81
CA LEU A 125 8.56 -2.87 0.99
C LEU A 125 8.01 -2.87 -0.43
N LEU A 126 6.71 -2.57 -0.59
CA LEU A 126 6.07 -2.45 -1.90
C LEU A 126 6.55 -1.19 -2.64
N LEU A 127 6.78 -0.11 -1.91
CA LEU A 127 7.40 1.12 -2.38
C LEU A 127 8.80 0.89 -2.94
N GLU A 128 9.63 0.14 -2.23
CA GLU A 128 10.99 -0.16 -2.63
C GLU A 128 11.03 -1.06 -3.87
N THR A 129 10.10 -2.02 -3.97
CA THR A 129 9.97 -2.90 -5.13
C THR A 129 9.52 -2.13 -6.39
N VAL A 130 8.50 -1.27 -6.28
CA VAL A 130 8.04 -0.45 -7.41
C VAL A 130 9.08 0.58 -7.80
N ALA A 131 9.79 1.19 -6.84
CA ALA A 131 10.90 2.08 -7.13
C ALA A 131 12.00 1.34 -7.90
N SER A 132 12.39 0.14 -7.45
CA SER A 132 13.39 -0.69 -8.14
C SER A 132 13.02 -1.01 -9.58
N ALA A 133 11.77 -1.41 -9.84
CA ALA A 133 11.30 -1.71 -11.20
C ALA A 133 11.27 -0.46 -12.11
N VAL A 134 10.92 0.71 -11.56
CA VAL A 134 10.98 1.97 -12.30
C VAL A 134 12.42 2.36 -12.63
N TYR A 135 13.37 2.11 -11.71
CA TYR A 135 14.79 2.38 -11.95
C TYR A 135 15.41 1.43 -12.96
N GLU A 136 15.07 0.14 -12.96
CA GLU A 136 15.51 -0.81 -14.01
C GLU A 136 14.98 -0.40 -15.40
N LEU A 137 13.76 0.12 -15.47
CA LEU A 137 13.20 0.64 -16.72
C LEU A 137 13.97 1.89 -17.20
N VAL A 138 14.41 2.74 -16.28
CA VAL A 138 15.21 3.94 -16.60
C VAL A 138 16.63 3.55 -17.02
N ASP A 139 17.27 2.60 -16.34
CA ASP A 139 18.61 2.12 -16.69
C ASP A 139 18.63 1.41 -18.05
N MET A 140 17.60 0.61 -18.39
CA MET A 140 17.48 0.03 -19.75
C MET A 140 17.42 1.11 -20.84
N VAL A 141 16.79 2.24 -20.55
CA VAL A 141 16.67 3.37 -21.49
C VAL A 141 17.98 4.13 -21.61
N VAL A 142 18.77 4.24 -20.53
CA VAL A 142 20.10 4.87 -20.55
C VAL A 142 21.09 4.01 -21.35
N ILE A 143 21.05 2.68 -21.22
CA ILE A 143 21.94 1.76 -21.95
C ILE A 143 21.72 1.85 -23.48
N HIS A 144 20.48 2.07 -23.94
CA HIS A 144 20.19 2.23 -25.38
C HIS A 144 20.72 3.54 -25.99
N VAL A 145 21.11 4.52 -25.17
CA VAL A 145 21.63 5.82 -25.65
C VAL A 145 23.15 5.79 -25.83
N GLU A 146 23.87 4.90 -25.14
CA GLU A 146 25.33 4.85 -25.20
C GLU A 146 25.91 3.82 -26.18
N GLU A 147 25.08 2.92 -26.74
CA GLU A 147 25.56 1.87 -27.66
C GLU A 147 25.54 2.27 -29.15
N GLU A 148 25.10 3.50 -29.49
CA GLU A 148 25.05 4.04 -30.87
C GLU A 148 26.37 4.72 -31.32
N GLU A 149 27.53 4.28 -30.83
CA GLU A 149 28.86 4.75 -31.30
C GLU A 149 29.80 3.65 -31.83
N ARG A 150 29.30 2.43 -32.10
CA ARG A 150 30.15 1.31 -32.57
C ARG A 150 29.96 0.97 -34.06
N GLU A 151 30.96 1.37 -34.86
CA GLU A 151 31.43 0.91 -36.19
C GLU A 151 30.42 0.52 -37.30
N PRO A 152 30.57 1.03 -38.54
CA PRO A 152 29.66 0.79 -39.65
C PRO A 152 29.86 -0.60 -40.29
N VAL A 153 29.00 -1.56 -39.94
CA VAL A 153 28.89 -2.84 -40.66
C VAL A 153 27.79 -2.75 -41.73
N GLU A 154 28.13 -3.16 -42.94
CA GLU A 154 27.37 -2.98 -44.19
C GLU A 154 25.91 -3.49 -44.13
N ALA A 155 24.99 -2.54 -44.27
CA ALA A 155 23.76 -2.56 -45.06
C ALA A 155 22.96 -3.88 -45.12
N TRP A 156 22.39 -4.30 -43.99
CA TRP A 156 21.08 -4.94 -44.02
C TRP A 156 20.02 -3.84 -43.95
N ILE A 157 19.15 -3.76 -44.97
CA ILE A 157 18.00 -2.85 -45.01
C ILE A 157 17.00 -3.35 -43.95
N VAL A 158 17.27 -3.02 -42.69
CA VAL A 158 16.32 -3.19 -41.59
C VAL A 158 15.33 -2.04 -41.73
N PRO A 159 14.00 -2.31 -41.76
CA PRO A 159 13.01 -1.26 -41.91
C PRO A 159 13.22 -0.23 -40.79
N GLU A 160 13.35 1.03 -41.22
CA GLU A 160 13.59 2.22 -40.44
C GLU A 160 12.53 2.35 -39.33
N LYS A 161 12.76 1.62 -38.24
CA LYS A 161 11.90 1.54 -37.08
C LYS A 161 12.08 2.84 -36.33
N ARG A 162 11.21 3.80 -36.68
CA ARG A 162 10.82 5.02 -35.95
C ARG A 162 11.69 5.25 -34.71
N ARG A 163 12.74 6.06 -34.86
CA ARG A 163 13.38 6.74 -33.73
C ARG A 163 12.28 7.53 -32.99
N SER A 164 11.70 6.92 -31.96
CA SER A 164 10.82 7.65 -31.04
C SER A 164 11.68 8.77 -30.48
N THR A 165 11.28 10.00 -30.77
CA THR A 165 12.08 11.15 -30.38
C THR A 165 12.17 11.20 -28.85
N VAL A 166 13.25 11.76 -28.30
CA VAL A 166 13.40 12.00 -26.85
C VAL A 166 12.15 12.69 -26.24
N MET A 167 11.44 13.47 -27.06
CA MET A 167 10.17 14.09 -26.69
C MET A 167 9.03 13.09 -26.44
N ASP A 168 8.95 12.00 -27.20
CA ASP A 168 7.92 10.96 -27.01
C ASP A 168 8.15 10.17 -25.72
N LEU A 169 9.41 9.86 -25.42
CA LEU A 169 9.81 9.24 -24.16
C LEU A 169 9.47 10.15 -22.97
N THR A 170 9.79 11.45 -23.07
CA THR A 170 9.47 12.43 -22.02
C THR A 170 7.96 12.49 -21.77
N ARG A 171 7.14 12.50 -22.83
CA ARG A 171 5.67 12.48 -22.71
C ARG A 171 5.18 11.21 -22.01
N PHE A 172 5.78 10.05 -22.32
CA PHE A 172 5.44 8.78 -21.69
C PHE A 172 5.79 8.77 -20.19
N ILE A 173 7.00 9.22 -19.84
CA ILE A 173 7.45 9.35 -18.44
C ILE A 173 6.50 10.26 -17.65
N VAL A 174 6.15 11.43 -18.19
CA VAL A 174 5.22 12.37 -17.54
C VAL A 174 3.84 11.73 -17.30
N ARG A 175 3.34 10.91 -18.25
CA ARG A 175 2.06 10.19 -18.09
C ARG A 175 2.11 9.13 -17.00
N ILE A 176 3.20 8.37 -16.91
CA ILE A 176 3.39 7.40 -15.83
C ILE A 176 3.44 8.12 -14.48
N GLN A 177 4.26 9.16 -14.37
CA GLN A 177 4.42 9.92 -13.12
C GLN A 177 3.11 10.57 -12.67
N SER A 178 2.33 11.17 -13.59
CA SER A 178 1.04 11.78 -13.24
C SER A 178 0.03 10.74 -12.78
N THR A 179 -0.02 9.58 -13.45
CA THR A 179 -0.91 8.47 -13.08
C THR A 179 -0.55 7.93 -11.70
N TYR A 180 0.74 7.72 -11.43
CA TYR A 180 1.24 7.24 -10.14
C TYR A 180 0.94 8.21 -9.00
N ARG A 181 1.22 9.50 -9.18
CA ARG A 181 0.88 10.54 -8.20
C ARG A 181 -0.63 10.59 -7.92
N GLY A 182 -1.45 10.51 -8.96
CA GLY A 182 -2.90 10.44 -8.83
C GLY A 182 -3.37 9.18 -8.09
N HIS A 183 -2.74 8.03 -8.33
CA HIS A 183 -3.03 6.80 -7.59
C HIS A 183 -2.74 6.95 -6.09
N ARG A 184 -1.57 7.48 -5.72
CA ARG A 184 -1.22 7.76 -4.32
C ARG A 184 -2.18 8.72 -3.65
N ALA A 185 -2.48 9.84 -4.30
CA ALA A 185 -3.39 10.85 -3.76
C ALA A 185 -4.79 10.26 -3.50
N ARG A 186 -5.33 9.48 -4.45
CA ARG A 186 -6.63 8.80 -4.26
C ARG A 186 -6.61 7.81 -3.12
N ARG A 187 -5.51 7.06 -2.94
CA ARG A 187 -5.36 6.08 -1.87
C ARG A 187 -5.30 6.76 -0.49
N ALA A 188 -4.49 7.81 -0.36
CA ALA A 188 -4.40 8.61 0.86
C ALA A 188 -5.74 9.27 1.21
N PHE A 189 -6.44 9.83 0.21
CA PHE A 189 -7.77 10.41 0.41
C PHE A 189 -8.79 9.37 0.89
N ARG A 190 -8.77 8.16 0.30
CA ARG A 190 -9.64 7.06 0.75
C ARG A 190 -9.33 6.64 2.18
N LEU A 191 -8.06 6.53 2.55
CA LEU A 191 -7.67 6.21 3.92
C LEU A 191 -8.18 7.28 4.91
N ALA A 192 -8.08 8.56 4.57
CA ALA A 192 -8.63 9.64 5.38
C ALA A 192 -10.15 9.53 5.56
N LEU A 193 -10.91 9.21 4.49
CA LEU A 193 -12.35 8.97 4.57
C LEU A 193 -12.70 7.78 5.50
N TYR A 194 -11.90 6.71 5.48
CA TYR A 194 -12.07 5.60 6.42
C TYR A 194 -11.85 6.03 7.87
N GLN A 195 -10.79 6.79 8.13
CA GLN A 195 -10.49 7.31 9.47
C GLN A 195 -11.59 8.24 9.98
N GLU A 196 -12.11 9.11 9.11
CA GLU A 196 -13.25 9.99 9.44
C GLU A 196 -14.50 9.17 9.76
N ALA A 197 -14.85 8.18 8.94
CA ALA A 197 -15.97 7.28 9.21
C ALA A 197 -15.84 6.58 10.58
N LEU A 198 -14.66 6.05 10.88
CA LEU A 198 -14.37 5.44 12.18
C LEU A 198 -14.52 6.41 13.34
N SER A 199 -14.08 7.67 13.18
CA SER A 199 -14.22 8.69 14.22
C SER A 199 -15.69 9.00 14.54
N CYS A 200 -16.57 8.83 13.55
CA CYS A 200 -18.02 8.95 13.70
C CYS A 200 -18.70 7.65 14.17
N GLY A 201 -17.95 6.57 14.41
CA GLY A 201 -18.50 5.27 14.80
C GLY A 201 -19.27 4.56 13.67
N VAL A 202 -19.04 4.93 12.40
CA VAL A 202 -19.68 4.31 11.24
C VAL A 202 -18.67 3.54 10.40
N LEU A 203 -19.12 2.47 9.74
CA LEU A 203 -18.26 1.73 8.80
C LEU A 203 -17.97 2.56 7.56
N GLY A 204 -16.74 2.44 7.04
CA GLY A 204 -16.33 3.14 5.82
C GLY A 204 -16.86 2.45 4.56
N ALA A 205 -17.53 3.22 3.70
CA ALA A 205 -17.96 2.78 2.38
C ALA A 205 -16.74 2.42 1.49
N MET A 206 -16.78 1.22 0.91
CA MET A 206 -15.75 0.72 0.01
C MET A 206 -15.75 1.46 -1.35
N PRO A 207 -14.65 1.41 -2.12
CA PRO A 207 -14.59 2.01 -3.46
C PRO A 207 -15.78 1.60 -4.34
N GLY A 208 -16.38 2.55 -5.06
CA GLY A 208 -17.56 2.27 -5.89
C GLY A 208 -18.90 2.20 -5.12
N THR A 209 -18.88 2.33 -3.80
CA THR A 209 -20.07 2.46 -2.96
C THR A 209 -20.13 3.85 -2.35
N PHE A 210 -21.33 4.30 -1.99
CA PHE A 210 -21.56 5.60 -1.38
C PHE A 210 -22.04 5.40 0.06
N GLN A 211 -21.53 6.23 0.98
CA GLN A 211 -21.96 6.22 2.37
C GLN A 211 -23.47 6.45 2.45
N GLY A 212 -24.16 5.63 3.24
CA GLY A 212 -25.61 5.74 3.40
C GLY A 212 -26.43 5.06 2.31
N GLN A 213 -25.80 4.37 1.35
CA GLN A 213 -26.48 3.60 0.30
C GLN A 213 -26.25 2.09 0.44
N SER A 214 -27.03 1.30 -0.31
CA SER A 214 -26.76 -0.14 -0.44
C SER A 214 -25.38 -0.36 -1.05
N GLY A 215 -24.60 -1.28 -0.49
CA GLY A 215 -23.23 -1.49 -0.94
C GLY A 215 -22.36 -2.24 0.08
N TRP A 216 -21.07 -2.23 -0.23
CA TRP A 216 -20.01 -2.85 0.57
C TRP A 216 -19.40 -1.85 1.54
N TYR A 217 -19.27 -2.27 2.79
CA TYR A 217 -18.66 -1.52 3.88
C TYR A 217 -17.61 -2.39 4.54
N GLN A 218 -16.53 -1.78 5.04
CA GLN A 218 -15.44 -2.55 5.64
C GLN A 218 -15.10 -2.01 7.04
N ASP A 219 -14.89 -2.93 7.98
CA ASP A 219 -14.26 -2.63 9.25
C ASP A 219 -12.73 -2.73 9.11
N PRO A 220 -11.97 -1.63 9.25
CA PRO A 220 -10.53 -1.63 9.13
C PRO A 220 -9.81 -2.36 10.28
N LYS A 221 -10.46 -2.59 11.43
CA LYS A 221 -9.84 -3.33 12.56
C LYS A 221 -9.87 -4.83 12.33
N THR A 222 -11.03 -5.37 11.95
CA THR A 222 -11.22 -6.81 11.74
C THR A 222 -10.96 -7.26 10.31
N LEU A 223 -10.82 -6.31 9.37
CA LEU A 223 -10.75 -6.54 7.92
C LEU A 223 -11.96 -7.31 7.37
N MET A 224 -13.10 -7.23 8.07
CA MET A 224 -14.36 -7.83 7.63
C MET A 224 -15.11 -6.84 6.73
N ALA A 225 -15.56 -7.34 5.58
CA ALA A 225 -16.40 -6.63 4.64
C ALA A 225 -17.85 -7.12 4.73
N TYR A 226 -18.78 -6.18 4.73
CA TYR A 226 -20.21 -6.41 4.90
C TYR A 226 -20.96 -5.80 3.71
N TYR A 227 -21.85 -6.58 3.10
CA TYR A 227 -22.79 -6.06 2.12
C TYR A 227 -24.12 -5.77 2.77
N PHE A 228 -24.52 -4.50 2.71
CA PHE A 228 -25.82 -4.03 3.18
C PHE A 228 -26.74 -3.71 1.99
N LYS A 229 -27.99 -4.16 2.07
CA LYS A 229 -29.09 -3.74 1.20
C LYS A 229 -30.08 -2.94 2.02
N ILE A 230 -30.29 -1.70 1.62
CA ILE A 230 -31.31 -0.82 2.19
C ILE A 230 -32.65 -1.22 1.58
N GLN A 231 -33.61 -1.56 2.43
CA GLN A 231 -34.97 -1.89 2.04
C GLN A 231 -35.78 -0.61 1.79
N PRO A 232 -36.94 -0.69 1.10
CA PRO A 232 -37.78 0.48 0.81
C PRO A 232 -38.30 1.20 2.06
N ASP A 233 -38.34 0.51 3.20
CA ASP A 233 -38.67 1.04 4.53
C ASP A 233 -37.52 1.86 5.17
N GLY A 234 -36.32 1.84 4.56
CA GLY A 234 -35.12 2.48 5.09
C GLY A 234 -34.31 1.59 6.04
N GLU A 235 -34.74 0.36 6.32
CA GLU A 235 -34.01 -0.57 7.17
C GLU A 235 -32.80 -1.16 6.44
N TRP A 236 -31.69 -1.28 7.17
CA TRP A 236 -30.45 -1.83 6.65
C TRP A 236 -30.40 -3.34 6.91
N LYS A 237 -30.42 -4.14 5.84
CA LYS A 237 -30.30 -5.59 5.94
C LYS A 237 -28.92 -6.06 5.48
N GLN A 238 -28.15 -6.65 6.40
CA GLN A 238 -26.89 -7.32 6.08
C GLN A 238 -27.19 -8.61 5.31
N LYS A 239 -26.62 -8.78 4.11
CA LYS A 239 -26.78 -10.00 3.31
C LYS A 239 -25.54 -10.90 3.31
N ILE A 240 -24.36 -10.30 3.21
CA ILE A 240 -23.10 -11.03 2.99
C ILE A 240 -22.03 -10.49 3.91
N VAL A 241 -21.19 -11.39 4.42
CA VAL A 241 -20.03 -11.08 5.24
C VAL A 241 -18.83 -11.84 4.67
N LEU A 242 -17.71 -11.14 4.48
CA LEU A 242 -16.47 -11.70 3.97
C LEU A 242 -15.30 -11.21 4.78
N ARG A 243 -14.29 -12.05 4.94
CA ARG A 243 -12.98 -11.63 5.45
C ARG A 243 -12.09 -11.23 4.29
N CYS A 244 -11.52 -10.04 4.35
CA CYS A 244 -10.53 -9.56 3.39
C CYS A 244 -9.11 -9.76 3.93
N ASN A 245 -8.14 -9.91 3.04
CA ASN A 245 -6.74 -10.00 3.44
C ASN A 245 -6.13 -8.64 3.80
N SER A 246 -6.74 -7.55 3.30
CA SER A 246 -6.25 -6.18 3.48
C SER A 246 -7.38 -5.15 3.46
N LEU A 247 -7.08 -3.91 3.85
CA LEU A 247 -7.99 -2.78 3.72
C LEU A 247 -8.15 -2.41 2.24
N ILE A 248 -9.39 -2.35 1.76
CA ILE A 248 -9.69 -2.14 0.35
C ILE A 248 -9.82 -0.64 0.07
N LEU A 249 -8.77 -0.07 -0.52
CA LEU A 249 -8.68 1.37 -0.80
C LEU A 249 -8.91 1.71 -2.27
N THR A 250 -8.83 0.72 -3.15
CA THR A 250 -8.93 0.92 -4.60
C THR A 250 -9.98 0.00 -5.23
N PRO A 251 -10.59 0.39 -6.36
CA PRO A 251 -11.52 -0.47 -7.10
C PRO A 251 -10.90 -1.80 -7.54
N TYR A 252 -9.60 -1.81 -7.82
CA TYR A 252 -8.87 -3.02 -8.20
C TYR A 252 -8.85 -4.04 -7.06
N GLN A 253 -8.47 -3.60 -5.85
CA GLN A 253 -8.50 -4.45 -4.65
C GLN A 253 -9.92 -4.94 -4.34
N MET A 254 -10.94 -4.12 -4.55
CA MET A 254 -12.34 -4.54 -4.38
C MET A 254 -12.70 -5.68 -5.33
N HIS A 255 -12.27 -5.59 -6.59
CA HIS A 255 -12.52 -6.63 -7.55
C HIS A 255 -11.82 -7.94 -7.16
N GLU A 256 -10.55 -7.84 -6.77
CA GLU A 256 -9.72 -8.98 -6.38
C GLU A 256 -10.22 -9.68 -5.11
N GLU A 257 -10.61 -8.93 -4.07
CA GLU A 257 -10.96 -9.50 -2.78
C GLU A 257 -12.45 -9.85 -2.63
N ILE A 258 -13.33 -9.14 -3.33
CA ILE A 258 -14.79 -9.29 -3.17
C ILE A 258 -15.43 -9.81 -4.45
N LEU A 259 -15.32 -9.07 -5.55
CA LEU A 259 -16.10 -9.39 -6.77
C LEU A 259 -15.67 -10.72 -7.40
N SER A 260 -14.43 -11.18 -7.15
CA SER A 260 -13.95 -12.49 -7.55
C SER A 260 -14.53 -13.66 -6.73
N LYS A 261 -14.99 -13.40 -5.50
CA LYS A 261 -15.43 -14.42 -4.53
C LYS A 261 -16.96 -14.49 -4.41
N VAL A 262 -17.65 -13.39 -4.71
CA VAL A 262 -19.10 -13.29 -4.53
C VAL A 262 -19.82 -13.43 -5.86
N PHE A 263 -20.61 -14.49 -5.97
CA PHE A 263 -21.64 -14.60 -6.98
C PHE A 263 -22.92 -14.01 -6.41
N ILE A 264 -23.25 -12.79 -6.84
CA ILE A 264 -24.53 -12.18 -6.46
C ILE A 264 -25.57 -12.75 -7.42
N ASP A 265 -26.38 -13.68 -6.91
CA ASP A 265 -27.56 -14.15 -7.63
C ASP A 265 -28.45 -12.94 -7.92
N SER A 266 -28.64 -12.65 -9.21
CA SER A 266 -29.48 -11.56 -9.66
C SER A 266 -30.94 -11.99 -9.50
N GLU A 267 -31.50 -11.77 -8.31
CA GLU A 267 -32.93 -11.91 -8.02
C GLU A 267 -33.78 -10.92 -8.82
#